data_AF-A0A538QHJ0-F1
#
_entry.id   AF-A0A538QHJ0-F1
#
_cell.length_a   1.000
_cell.length_b   1.000
_cell.length_c   1.000
_cell.angle_alpha   90.00
_cell.angle_beta   90.00
_cell.angle_gamma   90.00
#
_symmetry.space_group_name_H-M   'P 1'
#
loop_
_entity.id
_entity.type
_entity.pdbx_description
1 polymer ?
#
loop_
_entity_poly.entity_id
_entity_poly.type
_entity_poly.pdbx_seq_one_letter_code
_entity_poly.pdbx_strand_id
1 'polypeptide(L)'
;MPAILLAFANDWSDRNHHLHRLRREGKVIGQALAPLVKAGLEVLPAIHDATLSDVLDEFREHHDQIRVFHFGGHATSSTLLFEDDAGALTAAHANGLAGFLGGQPGLVLVFLNGCCTAPQVACLRAAGVKAVVATTHAIQDTVAAAFAQAFYAELAVRPLRSAFDTAVHAVKTHWGDDPWAVTRDVATASEEGKTPAWPWMIDCNPAYETWTLRAELDQTARRTGRARLFWGAAAPMVLLSSLLALSADARRTACRAPGFRALCAATGIGQVPTADEQAMWERALAQRSGDGLRAYLQAYPRGAYADEARARLDGCSHERAENLGLEKDVRYPLTINANRADLRSSEVEARNDAVMRGNRDAATSCALLGAASKVLSSVAEPHDWKCVEDGHRFACGFDGEVVCRVQDRILSNEERCGGTATDSHKRRRGSSVPMTLASAL
;
A
#
# COMPACT_ATOMS: atom_id res chain seq x y z
N MET A 1 11.77 9.95 24.96
CA MET A 1 10.35 9.64 25.31
C MET A 1 10.11 8.19 24.92
N PRO A 2 9.14 7.44 25.50
CA PRO A 2 8.89 6.09 24.99
C PRO A 2 8.36 6.18 23.55
N ALA A 3 8.94 5.39 22.67
CA ALA A 3 8.70 5.41 21.23
C ALA A 3 8.17 4.07 20.70
N ILE A 4 7.43 4.12 19.60
CA ILE A 4 7.00 2.96 18.82
C ILE A 4 7.54 3.11 17.40
N LEU A 5 8.24 2.08 16.92
CA LEU A 5 8.74 1.99 15.55
C LEU A 5 7.84 1.07 14.74
N LEU A 6 7.35 1.57 13.60
CA LEU A 6 6.55 0.81 12.64
C LEU A 6 7.34 0.70 11.33
N ALA A 7 7.64 -0.53 10.92
CA ALA A 7 8.34 -0.84 9.68
C ALA A 7 7.46 -1.73 8.81
N PHE A 8 7.30 -1.35 7.55
CA PHE A 8 6.54 -2.09 6.56
C PHE A 8 7.40 -2.31 5.32
N ALA A 9 7.41 -3.53 4.81
CA ALA A 9 8.15 -3.89 3.61
C ALA A 9 7.24 -4.67 2.67
N ASN A 10 7.27 -4.31 1.38
CA ASN A 10 6.37 -4.85 0.37
C ASN A 10 7.13 -5.41 -0.84
N ASP A 11 6.47 -6.29 -1.59
CA ASP A 11 6.96 -6.70 -2.90
C ASP A 11 6.40 -5.77 -3.97
N TRP A 12 7.26 -4.92 -4.54
CA TRP A 12 6.91 -4.06 -5.67
C TRP A 12 7.25 -4.71 -7.02
N SER A 13 8.03 -5.79 -7.00
CA SER A 13 8.50 -6.49 -8.19
C SER A 13 7.48 -7.52 -8.69
N ASP A 14 6.77 -8.19 -7.78
CA ASP A 14 5.71 -9.15 -8.10
C ASP A 14 4.35 -8.65 -7.60
N ARG A 15 3.44 -8.37 -8.56
CA ARG A 15 2.08 -7.90 -8.26
C ARG A 15 1.24 -8.93 -7.49
N ASN A 16 1.55 -10.22 -7.59
CA ASN A 16 0.82 -11.28 -6.86
C ASN A 16 1.27 -11.40 -5.40
N HIS A 17 2.45 -10.89 -5.08
CA HIS A 17 2.95 -10.79 -3.71
C HIS A 17 2.71 -9.41 -3.09
N HIS A 18 2.09 -8.48 -3.80
CA HIS A 18 1.88 -7.15 -3.28
C HIS A 18 0.86 -7.12 -2.11
N LEU A 19 1.27 -6.59 -0.96
CA LEU A 19 0.44 -6.43 0.23
C LEU A 19 -0.20 -5.03 0.25
N HIS A 20 -1.46 -4.96 -0.19
CA HIS A 20 -2.20 -3.70 -0.37
C HIS A 20 -2.59 -3.01 0.95
N ARG A 21 -2.57 -3.72 2.09
CA ARG A 21 -3.08 -3.20 3.36
C ARG A 21 -2.00 -2.65 4.28
N LEU A 22 -0.71 -2.80 4.00
CA LEU A 22 0.38 -2.30 4.85
C LEU A 22 0.29 -0.79 5.15
N ARG A 23 -0.01 0.04 4.14
CA ARG A 23 -0.23 1.49 4.35
C ARG A 23 -1.43 1.75 5.25
N ARG A 24 -2.51 0.98 5.08
CA ARG A 24 -3.71 1.09 5.93
C ARG A 24 -3.39 0.64 7.35
N GLU A 25 -2.62 -0.42 7.52
CA GLU A 25 -2.17 -0.95 8.81
C GLU A 25 -1.42 0.11 9.62
N GLY A 26 -0.39 0.74 9.06
CA GLY A 26 0.32 1.84 9.74
C GLY A 26 -0.63 2.99 10.12
N LYS A 27 -1.54 3.37 9.23
CA LYS A 27 -2.54 4.42 9.51
C LYS A 27 -3.46 4.05 10.68
N VAL A 28 -4.01 2.85 10.70
CA VAL A 28 -4.96 2.44 11.77
C VAL A 28 -4.25 2.22 13.10
N ILE A 29 -2.98 1.79 13.12
CA ILE A 29 -2.15 1.74 14.32
C ILE A 29 -1.94 3.16 14.87
N GLY A 30 -1.55 4.12 14.02
CA GLY A 30 -1.39 5.52 14.44
C GLY A 30 -2.68 6.12 15.01
N GLN A 31 -3.83 5.82 14.41
CA GLN A 31 -5.14 6.24 14.92
C GLN A 31 -5.47 5.63 16.28
N ALA A 32 -5.19 4.34 16.47
CA ALA A 32 -5.41 3.64 17.72
C ALA A 32 -4.55 4.21 18.87
N LEU A 33 -3.33 4.67 18.55
CA LEU A 33 -2.38 5.23 19.51
C LEU A 33 -2.55 6.73 19.77
N ALA A 34 -3.40 7.43 19.01
CA ALA A 34 -3.59 8.87 19.13
C ALA A 34 -3.87 9.37 20.57
N PRO A 35 -4.63 8.66 21.43
CA PRO A 35 -4.80 9.06 22.83
C PRO A 35 -3.48 9.03 23.64
N LEU A 36 -2.60 8.07 23.38
CA LEU A 36 -1.30 7.97 24.04
C LEU A 36 -0.28 8.96 23.48
N VAL A 37 -0.37 9.30 22.18
CA VAL A 37 0.44 10.38 21.59
C VAL A 37 0.19 11.70 22.31
N LYS A 38 -1.09 12.03 22.59
CA LYS A 38 -1.46 13.19 23.43
C LYS A 38 -0.89 13.13 24.84
N ALA A 39 -0.60 11.93 25.35
CA ALA A 39 -0.03 11.69 26.66
C ALA A 39 1.52 11.62 26.65
N GLY A 40 2.17 11.88 25.50
CA GLY A 40 3.63 11.93 25.36
C GLY A 40 4.27 10.66 24.82
N LEU A 41 3.50 9.72 24.25
CA LEU A 41 4.03 8.62 23.46
C LEU A 41 4.51 9.16 22.11
N GLU A 42 5.70 8.75 21.70
CA GLU A 42 6.20 9.04 20.37
C GLU A 42 5.88 7.86 19.45
N VAL A 43 5.17 8.12 18.35
CA VAL A 43 5.05 7.15 17.26
C VAL A 43 5.95 7.69 16.17
N LEU A 44 7.07 6.98 15.94
CA LEU A 44 8.02 7.39 14.91
C LEU A 44 7.34 7.36 13.54
N PRO A 45 7.79 8.19 12.58
CA PRO A 45 7.30 8.12 11.21
C PRO A 45 7.36 6.67 10.72
N ALA A 46 6.22 6.16 10.25
CA ALA A 46 6.16 4.79 9.75
C ALA A 46 7.04 4.66 8.50
N ILE A 47 7.93 3.67 8.49
CA ILE A 47 8.77 3.36 7.34
C ILE A 47 7.97 2.42 6.44
N HIS A 48 7.57 2.88 5.25
CA HIS A 48 6.64 2.14 4.38
C HIS A 48 7.31 1.30 3.30
N ASP A 49 8.59 1.55 3.11
CA ASP A 49 9.54 0.97 2.16
C ASP A 49 10.77 0.50 2.95
N ALA A 50 10.53 -0.17 4.09
CA ALA A 50 11.54 -0.40 5.09
C ALA A 50 12.68 -1.26 4.56
N THR A 51 13.88 -0.69 4.53
CA THR A 51 15.12 -1.46 4.43
C THR A 51 15.55 -1.95 5.82
N LEU A 52 16.42 -2.97 5.85
CA LEU A 52 17.00 -3.38 7.13
C LEU A 52 17.81 -2.23 7.75
N SER A 53 18.54 -1.46 6.95
CA SER A 53 19.36 -0.34 7.41
C SER A 53 18.53 0.72 8.11
N ASP A 54 17.38 1.10 7.54
CA ASP A 54 16.49 2.11 8.15
C ASP A 54 16.06 1.69 9.56
N VAL A 55 15.67 0.43 9.74
CA VAL A 55 15.29 -0.10 11.06
C VAL A 55 16.47 -0.06 12.03
N LEU A 56 17.67 -0.48 11.60
CA LEU A 56 18.85 -0.44 12.44
C LEU A 56 19.23 0.99 12.85
N ASP A 57 19.09 1.94 11.94
CA ASP A 57 19.40 3.36 12.16
C ASP A 57 18.40 4.00 13.11
N GLU A 58 17.11 3.70 13.01
CA GLU A 58 16.10 4.17 13.97
C GLU A 58 16.39 3.69 15.40
N PHE A 59 16.79 2.43 15.58
CA PHE A 59 17.22 1.92 16.89
C PHE A 59 18.50 2.59 17.39
N ARG A 60 19.43 2.93 16.50
CA ARG A 60 20.66 3.67 16.88
C ARG A 60 20.35 5.10 17.31
N GLU A 61 19.45 5.78 16.61
CA GLU A 61 19.07 7.17 16.91
C GLU A 61 18.25 7.27 18.20
N HIS A 62 17.35 6.32 18.43
CA HIS A 62 16.41 6.36 19.54
C HIS A 62 16.88 5.58 20.77
N HIS A 63 17.96 4.79 20.67
CA HIS A 63 18.57 4.05 21.78
C HIS A 63 17.54 3.26 22.64
N ASP A 64 17.39 3.60 23.92
CA ASP A 64 16.51 2.93 24.88
C ASP A 64 15.05 3.41 24.83
N GLN A 65 14.71 4.28 23.89
CA GLN A 65 13.38 4.88 23.78
C GLN A 65 12.37 3.96 23.11
N ILE A 66 12.78 3.16 22.13
CA ILE A 66 11.86 2.28 21.40
C ILE A 66 11.38 1.15 22.31
N ARG A 67 10.09 1.17 22.64
CA ARG A 67 9.42 0.17 23.47
C ARG A 67 8.76 -0.95 22.66
N VAL A 68 8.29 -0.60 21.47
CA VAL A 68 7.59 -1.52 20.57
C VAL A 68 8.17 -1.40 19.17
N PHE A 69 8.49 -2.54 18.57
CA PHE A 69 8.82 -2.66 17.16
C PHE A 69 7.75 -3.48 16.47
N HIS A 70 7.12 -2.90 15.46
CA HIS A 70 6.14 -3.56 14.60
C HIS A 70 6.71 -3.75 13.21
N PHE A 71 6.69 -4.99 12.72
CA PHE A 71 6.99 -5.33 11.35
C PHE A 71 5.73 -5.85 10.65
N GLY A 72 5.36 -5.26 9.52
CA GLY A 72 4.33 -5.77 8.62
C GLY A 72 4.89 -6.02 7.23
N GLY A 73 4.78 -7.24 6.73
CA GLY A 73 5.37 -7.59 5.43
C GLY A 73 5.49 -9.09 5.21
N HIS A 74 6.25 -9.47 4.19
CA HIS A 74 6.53 -10.87 3.91
C HIS A 74 7.52 -11.47 4.89
N ALA A 75 7.28 -12.73 5.23
CA ALA A 75 8.13 -13.49 6.12
C ALA A 75 8.08 -14.97 5.79
N THR A 76 9.11 -15.68 6.25
CA THR A 76 9.17 -17.14 6.28
C THR A 76 9.38 -17.61 7.71
N SER A 77 9.51 -18.91 7.92
CA SER A 77 9.91 -19.48 9.21
C SER A 77 11.27 -19.00 9.71
N SER A 78 12.15 -18.48 8.84
CA SER A 78 13.54 -18.15 9.19
C SER A 78 14.00 -16.74 8.80
N THR A 79 13.15 -15.99 8.10
CA THR A 79 13.49 -14.64 7.59
C THR A 79 12.30 -13.69 7.67
N LEU A 80 12.59 -12.41 7.88
CA LEU A 80 11.70 -11.31 7.50
C LEU A 80 12.24 -10.73 6.18
N LEU A 81 11.36 -10.31 5.28
CA LEU A 81 11.78 -9.71 4.00
C LEU A 81 11.63 -8.20 4.08
N PHE A 82 12.76 -7.48 3.96
CA PHE A 82 12.84 -6.03 3.88
C PHE A 82 13.05 -5.59 2.44
N GLU A 83 12.86 -4.32 2.13
CA GLU A 83 13.19 -3.77 0.82
C GLU A 83 14.71 -3.47 0.73
N ASP A 84 15.24 -3.42 -0.48
CA ASP A 84 16.55 -2.83 -0.78
C ASP A 84 16.38 -1.46 -1.47
N ASP A 85 17.50 -0.79 -1.77
CA ASP A 85 17.48 0.54 -2.41
C ASP A 85 16.82 0.52 -3.81
N ALA A 86 16.63 -0.66 -4.41
CA ALA A 86 15.94 -0.84 -5.70
C ALA A 86 14.46 -1.24 -5.53
N GLY A 87 13.96 -1.38 -4.29
CA GLY A 87 12.61 -1.81 -3.97
C GLY A 87 12.37 -3.32 -4.12
N ALA A 88 13.44 -4.12 -4.23
CA ALA A 88 13.36 -5.58 -4.24
C ALA A 88 13.46 -6.15 -2.82
N LEU A 89 12.90 -7.35 -2.60
CA LEU A 89 12.92 -7.98 -1.29
C LEU A 89 14.28 -8.63 -0.98
N THR A 90 14.83 -8.29 0.17
CA THR A 90 16.04 -8.85 0.77
C THR A 90 15.75 -9.49 2.12
N ALA A 91 16.34 -10.65 2.37
CA ALA A 91 16.11 -11.40 3.61
C ALA A 91 16.92 -10.86 4.80
N ALA A 92 16.25 -10.57 5.90
CA ALA A 92 16.83 -10.44 7.23
C ALA A 92 16.67 -11.77 7.99
N HIS A 93 17.78 -12.46 8.24
CA HIS A 93 17.78 -13.76 8.90
C HIS A 93 17.44 -13.64 10.40
N ALA A 94 16.53 -14.50 10.87
CA ALA A 94 15.94 -14.44 12.21
C ALA A 94 16.98 -14.42 13.35
N ASN A 95 18.06 -15.19 13.26
CA ASN A 95 19.08 -15.25 14.31
C ASN A 95 19.84 -13.92 14.49
N GLY A 96 20.27 -13.30 13.39
CA GLY A 96 20.98 -12.02 13.42
C GLY A 96 20.07 -10.89 13.91
N LEU A 97 18.84 -10.86 13.39
CA LEU A 97 17.83 -9.90 13.80
C LEU A 97 17.47 -10.06 15.28
N ALA A 98 17.33 -11.30 15.77
CA ALA A 98 17.05 -11.58 17.17
C ALA A 98 18.18 -11.08 18.09
N GLY A 99 19.44 -11.33 17.73
CA GLY A 99 20.58 -10.81 18.49
C GLY A 99 20.59 -9.28 18.56
N PHE A 100 20.29 -8.60 17.44
CA PHE A 100 20.20 -7.15 17.40
C PHE A 100 19.05 -6.60 18.27
N LEU A 101 17.83 -7.12 18.09
CA LEU A 101 16.64 -6.66 18.81
C LEU A 101 16.70 -7.00 20.30
N GLY A 102 17.21 -8.18 20.65
CA GLY A 102 17.39 -8.60 22.05
C GLY A 102 18.43 -7.76 22.80
N GLY A 103 19.40 -7.18 22.08
CA GLY A 103 20.36 -6.22 22.63
C GLY A 103 19.79 -4.84 22.93
N GLN A 104 18.55 -4.53 22.53
CA GLN A 104 17.94 -3.22 22.75
C GLN A 104 17.32 -3.15 24.16
N PRO A 105 17.91 -2.40 25.11
CA PRO A 105 17.45 -2.41 26.50
C PRO A 105 16.05 -1.80 26.68
N GLY A 106 15.66 -0.93 25.75
CA GLY A 106 14.36 -0.27 25.73
C GLY A 106 13.22 -1.16 25.26
N LEU A 107 13.52 -2.17 24.45
CA LEU A 107 12.54 -2.91 23.67
C LEU A 107 11.79 -3.93 24.54
N VAL A 108 10.47 -3.82 24.55
CA VAL A 108 9.58 -4.72 25.29
C VAL A 108 8.90 -5.68 24.33
N LEU A 109 8.27 -5.15 23.29
CA LEU A 109 7.42 -5.92 22.38
C LEU A 109 7.97 -5.88 20.95
N VAL A 110 8.10 -7.07 20.35
CA VAL A 110 8.27 -7.23 18.91
C VAL A 110 6.99 -7.83 18.33
N PHE A 111 6.38 -7.15 17.37
CA PHE A 111 5.21 -7.63 16.65
C PHE A 111 5.61 -8.00 15.22
N LEU A 112 5.57 -9.29 14.89
CA LEU A 112 5.86 -9.81 13.55
C LEU A 112 4.55 -10.13 12.80
N ASN A 113 3.97 -9.13 12.14
CA ASN A 113 2.74 -9.26 11.34
C ASN A 113 3.05 -9.69 9.90
N GLY A 114 3.70 -10.83 9.76
CA GLY A 114 4.00 -11.50 8.49
C GLY A 114 3.71 -12.98 8.60
N CYS A 115 3.63 -13.69 7.47
CA CYS A 115 3.25 -15.10 7.44
C CYS A 115 4.29 -16.01 8.12
N CYS A 116 3.83 -17.01 8.86
CA CYS A 116 4.63 -18.13 9.40
C CYS A 116 5.84 -17.72 10.27
N THR A 117 5.71 -16.69 11.10
CA THR A 117 6.82 -16.14 11.92
C THR A 117 7.05 -16.85 13.25
N ALA A 118 6.17 -17.77 13.67
CA ALA A 118 6.25 -18.49 14.94
C ALA A 118 7.61 -19.17 15.22
N PRO A 119 8.30 -19.80 14.24
CA PRO A 119 9.61 -20.42 14.50
C PRO A 119 10.72 -19.42 14.90
N GLN A 120 10.53 -18.12 14.65
CA GLN A 120 11.47 -17.06 15.04
C GLN A 120 11.32 -16.62 16.51
N VAL A 121 10.21 -17.00 17.17
CA VAL A 121 9.89 -16.53 18.53
C VAL A 121 10.95 -17.00 19.53
N ALA A 122 11.35 -18.27 19.47
CA ALA A 122 12.29 -18.85 20.43
C ALA A 122 13.64 -18.11 20.42
N CYS A 123 14.19 -17.76 19.25
CA CYS A 123 15.46 -17.04 19.18
C CYS A 123 15.32 -15.58 19.66
N LEU A 124 14.21 -14.89 19.37
CA LEU A 124 13.94 -13.54 19.88
C LEU A 124 13.84 -13.52 21.41
N ARG A 125 13.14 -14.50 22.00
CA ARG A 125 12.99 -14.62 23.44
C ARG A 125 14.31 -14.99 24.13
N ALA A 126 15.08 -15.91 23.55
CA ALA A 126 16.42 -16.25 24.04
C ALA A 126 17.40 -15.07 23.97
N ALA A 127 17.27 -14.21 22.96
CA ALA A 127 18.07 -13.00 22.82
C ALA A 127 17.69 -11.87 23.80
N GLY A 128 16.57 -11.98 24.51
CA GLY A 128 16.19 -11.07 25.59
C GLY A 128 14.97 -10.18 25.31
N VAL A 129 14.30 -10.32 24.16
CA VAL A 129 13.02 -9.65 23.88
C VAL A 129 11.97 -10.12 24.89
N LYS A 130 11.19 -9.20 25.45
CA LYS A 130 10.29 -9.49 26.59
C LYS A 130 8.98 -10.12 26.14
N ALA A 131 8.46 -9.70 25.00
CA ALA A 131 7.26 -10.26 24.39
C ALA A 131 7.36 -10.25 22.86
N VAL A 132 6.84 -11.30 22.22
CA VAL A 132 6.80 -11.42 20.77
C VAL A 132 5.39 -11.84 20.35
N VAL A 133 4.77 -11.05 19.47
CA VAL A 133 3.57 -11.44 18.72
C VAL A 133 4.03 -11.96 17.37
N ALA A 134 3.54 -13.14 16.97
CA ALA A 134 3.91 -13.82 15.74
C ALA A 134 2.71 -14.55 15.14
N THR A 135 2.89 -15.10 13.93
CA THR A 135 1.87 -15.88 13.23
C THR A 135 2.33 -17.32 13.02
N THR A 136 1.43 -18.29 13.12
CA THR A 136 1.76 -19.71 12.95
C THR A 136 1.72 -20.16 11.49
N HIS A 137 0.90 -19.50 10.66
CA HIS A 137 0.67 -19.86 9.26
C HIS A 137 0.44 -18.61 8.39
N ALA A 138 0.13 -18.80 7.11
CA ALA A 138 -0.14 -17.71 6.18
C ALA A 138 -1.45 -16.98 6.52
N ILE A 139 -1.38 -15.67 6.73
CA ILE A 139 -2.52 -14.82 7.12
C ILE A 139 -2.98 -13.94 5.97
N GLN A 140 -4.27 -13.62 5.94
CA GLN A 140 -4.81 -12.67 4.95
C GLN A 140 -4.39 -11.22 5.29
N ASP A 141 -3.89 -10.48 4.30
CA ASP A 141 -3.43 -9.09 4.44
C ASP A 141 -4.51 -8.15 5.05
N THR A 142 -5.78 -8.34 4.68
CA THR A 142 -6.89 -7.55 5.26
C THR A 142 -7.14 -7.87 6.74
N VAL A 143 -6.97 -9.13 7.15
CA VAL A 143 -7.15 -9.53 8.56
C VAL A 143 -5.93 -9.10 9.38
N ALA A 144 -4.72 -9.14 8.80
CA ALA A 144 -3.49 -8.64 9.42
C ALA A 144 -3.63 -7.19 9.89
N ALA A 145 -4.10 -6.30 9.01
CA ALA A 145 -4.33 -4.90 9.33
C ALA A 145 -5.43 -4.70 10.39
N ALA A 146 -6.49 -5.52 10.34
CA ALA A 146 -7.58 -5.46 11.32
C ALA A 146 -7.16 -5.95 12.71
N PHE A 147 -6.36 -7.03 12.78
CA PHE A 147 -5.82 -7.54 14.03
C PHE A 147 -4.87 -6.52 14.66
N ALA A 148 -3.96 -5.91 13.87
CA ALA A 148 -3.09 -4.86 14.34
C ALA A 148 -3.88 -3.66 14.89
N GLN A 149 -4.93 -3.21 14.19
CA GLN A 149 -5.81 -2.15 14.67
C GLN A 149 -6.42 -2.49 16.03
N ALA A 150 -7.04 -3.68 16.16
CA ALA A 150 -7.66 -4.12 17.40
C ALA A 150 -6.62 -4.22 18.53
N PHE A 151 -5.47 -4.83 18.26
CA PHE A 151 -4.40 -4.98 19.23
C PHE A 151 -3.89 -3.65 19.76
N TYR A 152 -3.55 -2.69 18.90
CA TYR A 152 -3.02 -1.40 19.36
C TYR A 152 -4.08 -0.53 20.03
N ALA A 153 -5.35 -0.65 19.64
CA ALA A 153 -6.45 0.03 20.34
C ALA A 153 -6.60 -0.48 21.78
N GLU A 154 -6.48 -1.79 21.98
CA GLU A 154 -6.53 -2.38 23.31
C GLU A 154 -5.25 -2.16 24.10
N LEU A 155 -4.06 -2.24 23.48
CA LEU A 155 -2.78 -1.98 24.14
C LEU A 155 -2.67 -0.53 24.63
N ALA A 156 -3.38 0.39 23.99
CA ALA A 156 -3.43 1.79 24.43
C ALA A 156 -4.06 1.96 25.82
N VAL A 157 -4.90 1.01 26.25
CA VAL A 157 -5.69 1.12 27.49
C VAL A 157 -5.63 -0.12 28.40
N ARG A 158 -5.05 -1.23 27.95
CA ARG A 158 -4.98 -2.51 28.68
C ARG A 158 -3.55 -3.02 28.85
N PRO A 159 -3.33 -3.94 29.80
CA PRO A 159 -2.09 -4.71 29.87
C PRO A 159 -1.87 -5.60 28.66
N LEU A 160 -0.61 -5.82 28.31
CA LEU A 160 -0.17 -6.49 27.09
C LEU A 160 -0.89 -7.82 26.81
N ARG A 161 -0.94 -8.73 27.79
CA ARG A 161 -1.61 -10.03 27.62
C ARG A 161 -3.09 -9.85 27.32
N SER A 162 -3.78 -9.03 28.10
CA SER A 162 -5.20 -8.76 27.93
C SER A 162 -5.52 -8.03 26.62
N ALA A 163 -4.63 -7.16 26.15
CA ALA A 163 -4.75 -6.49 24.86
C ALA A 163 -4.69 -7.49 23.70
N PHE A 164 -3.75 -8.43 23.75
CA PHE A 164 -3.66 -9.53 22.78
C PHE A 164 -4.93 -10.39 22.78
N ASP A 165 -5.38 -10.84 23.95
CA ASP A 165 -6.56 -11.70 24.08
C ASP A 165 -7.82 -11.01 23.54
N THR A 166 -8.00 -9.73 23.88
CA THR A 166 -9.14 -8.95 23.41
C THR A 166 -9.09 -8.74 21.89
N ALA A 167 -7.91 -8.52 21.31
CA ALA A 167 -7.75 -8.42 19.85
C ALA A 167 -8.09 -9.72 19.12
N VAL A 168 -7.69 -10.87 19.69
CA VAL A 168 -8.09 -12.19 19.18
C VAL A 168 -9.62 -12.32 19.19
N HIS A 169 -10.28 -11.96 20.29
CA HIS A 169 -11.75 -12.00 20.37
C HIS A 169 -12.44 -11.03 19.39
N ALA A 170 -11.87 -9.85 19.17
CA ALA A 170 -12.42 -8.87 18.23
C ALA A 170 -12.39 -9.40 16.79
N VAL A 171 -11.28 -10.00 16.36
CA VAL A 171 -11.17 -10.61 15.03
C VAL A 171 -12.09 -11.82 14.91
N LYS A 172 -12.14 -12.70 15.91
CA LYS A 172 -13.07 -13.84 15.94
C LYS A 172 -14.53 -13.44 15.84
N THR A 173 -14.91 -12.32 16.47
CA THR A 173 -16.27 -11.79 16.39
C THR A 173 -16.63 -11.34 14.97
N HIS A 174 -15.67 -10.83 14.20
CA HIS A 174 -15.92 -10.31 12.86
C HIS A 174 -15.74 -11.34 11.74
N TRP A 175 -14.75 -12.24 11.87
CA TRP A 175 -14.42 -13.26 10.85
C TRP A 175 -14.82 -14.69 11.23
N GLY A 176 -15.32 -14.91 12.44
CA GLY A 176 -15.64 -16.23 12.98
C GLY A 176 -14.49 -16.88 13.75
N ASP A 177 -14.82 -17.94 14.49
CA ASP A 177 -13.87 -18.70 15.30
C ASP A 177 -13.05 -19.73 14.52
N ASP A 178 -13.42 -19.99 13.25
CA ASP A 178 -12.70 -20.91 12.38
C ASP A 178 -11.35 -20.30 11.93
N PRO A 179 -10.20 -20.90 12.32
CA PRO A 179 -8.88 -20.43 11.91
C PRO A 179 -8.70 -20.36 10.38
N TRP A 180 -9.45 -21.14 9.61
CA TRP A 180 -9.41 -21.07 8.15
C TRP A 180 -9.96 -19.78 7.57
N ALA A 181 -10.94 -19.14 8.23
CA ALA A 181 -11.57 -17.92 7.74
C ALA A 181 -10.60 -16.74 7.62
N VAL A 182 -9.48 -16.80 8.36
CA VAL A 182 -8.45 -15.75 8.43
C VAL A 182 -7.10 -16.17 7.83
N THR A 183 -7.01 -17.41 7.35
CA THR A 183 -5.82 -17.98 6.71
C THR A 183 -5.85 -17.70 5.20
N ARG A 184 -4.69 -17.38 4.59
CA ARG A 184 -4.60 -17.06 3.15
C ARG A 184 -4.54 -18.32 2.28
N ASP A 185 -3.68 -19.27 2.62
CA ASP A 185 -3.35 -20.43 1.78
C ASP A 185 -3.99 -21.72 2.34
N VAL A 186 -5.32 -21.78 2.30
CA VAL A 186 -6.13 -22.87 2.88
C VAL A 186 -5.82 -24.24 2.23
N ALA A 187 -5.45 -24.25 0.94
CA ALA A 187 -5.24 -25.47 0.17
C ALA A 187 -3.97 -26.26 0.54
N THR A 188 -2.94 -25.63 1.10
CA THR A 188 -1.67 -26.29 1.48
C THR A 188 -1.68 -26.88 2.88
N ALA A 189 -2.51 -26.33 3.78
CA ALA A 189 -2.56 -26.78 5.18
C ALA A 189 -3.66 -27.83 5.44
N SER A 190 -4.51 -28.13 4.45
CA SER A 190 -5.53 -29.19 4.53
C SER A 190 -4.95 -30.61 4.38
N GLU A 191 -3.70 -30.76 3.92
CA GLU A 191 -3.04 -32.07 3.75
C GLU A 191 -2.76 -32.81 5.06
N GLU A 192 -2.75 -32.11 6.22
CA GLU A 192 -2.36 -32.68 7.52
C GLU A 192 -3.53 -33.06 8.44
N GLY A 193 -4.79 -32.90 8.00
CA GLY A 193 -5.98 -33.41 8.71
C GLY A 193 -6.23 -32.84 10.12
N LYS A 194 -5.54 -31.74 10.51
CA LYS A 194 -5.74 -31.03 11.78
C LYS A 194 -6.23 -29.61 11.52
N THR A 195 -7.23 -29.17 12.27
CA THR A 195 -7.60 -27.75 12.30
C THR A 195 -6.41 -26.95 12.84
N PRO A 196 -5.89 -25.95 12.09
CA PRO A 196 -4.74 -25.17 12.53
C PRO A 196 -5.12 -24.37 13.79
N ALA A 197 -4.16 -24.09 14.66
CA ALA A 197 -4.37 -23.17 15.76
C ALA A 197 -4.71 -21.77 15.24
N TRP A 198 -5.29 -20.92 16.09
CA TRP A 198 -5.52 -19.52 15.75
C TRP A 198 -4.23 -18.86 15.23
N PRO A 199 -4.24 -18.10 14.11
CA PRO A 199 -3.00 -17.74 13.45
C PRO A 199 -2.07 -16.87 14.29
N TRP A 200 -2.59 -15.90 15.04
CA TRP A 200 -1.77 -15.06 15.91
C TRP A 200 -1.50 -15.74 17.25
N MET A 201 -0.25 -15.69 17.67
CA MET A 201 0.21 -16.12 18.99
C MET A 201 1.02 -15.02 19.66
N ILE A 202 1.06 -15.05 20.99
CA ILE A 202 1.96 -14.24 21.80
C ILE A 202 2.78 -15.16 22.70
N ASP A 203 4.10 -14.99 22.68
CA ASP A 203 4.97 -15.48 23.72
C ASP A 203 5.41 -14.27 24.55
N CYS A 204 5.04 -14.24 25.83
CA CYS A 204 5.32 -13.15 26.74
C CYS A 204 6.08 -13.66 27.97
N ASN A 205 7.09 -12.91 28.44
CA ASN A 205 7.67 -13.13 29.75
C ASN A 205 6.58 -12.84 30.79
N PRO A 206 6.31 -13.74 31.75
CA PRO A 206 5.28 -13.52 32.77
C PRO A 206 5.39 -12.18 33.50
N ALA A 207 6.60 -11.66 33.70
CA ALA A 207 6.84 -10.36 34.33
C ALA A 207 6.34 -9.16 33.51
N TYR A 208 6.06 -9.35 32.21
CA TYR A 208 5.60 -8.34 31.27
C TYR A 208 4.16 -8.54 30.79
N GLU A 209 3.45 -9.58 31.25
CA GLU A 209 2.04 -9.77 30.87
C GLU A 209 1.14 -8.60 31.32
N THR A 210 1.47 -8.00 32.47
CA THR A 210 0.78 -6.83 33.03
C THR A 210 1.39 -5.50 32.59
N TRP A 211 2.38 -5.52 31.69
CA TRP A 211 3.00 -4.31 31.16
C TRP A 211 1.99 -3.45 30.40
N THR A 212 2.03 -2.14 30.59
CA THR A 212 1.18 -1.17 29.90
C THR A 212 2.02 -0.04 29.32
N LEU A 213 1.63 0.47 28.15
CA LEU A 213 2.23 1.69 27.59
C LEU A 213 2.03 2.90 28.50
N ARG A 214 0.93 2.94 29.25
CA ARG A 214 0.66 4.04 30.18
C ARG A 214 1.67 4.08 31.33
N ALA A 215 2.05 2.93 31.88
CA ALA A 215 3.06 2.87 32.93
C ALA A 215 4.43 3.39 32.45
N GLU A 216 4.80 3.14 31.18
CA GLU A 216 6.03 3.67 30.58
C GLU A 216 6.05 5.20 30.50
N LEU A 217 4.91 5.79 30.10
CA LEU A 217 4.74 7.24 30.04
C LEU A 217 4.85 7.87 31.44
N ASP A 218 4.16 7.29 32.41
CA ASP A 218 4.16 7.79 33.79
C ASP A 218 5.57 7.70 34.42
N GLN A 219 6.31 6.62 34.15
CA GLN A 219 7.71 6.48 34.60
C GLN A 219 8.62 7.53 33.98
N THR A 220 8.47 7.79 32.67
CA THR A 220 9.26 8.79 31.94
C THR A 220 8.96 10.21 32.43
N ALA A 221 7.68 10.53 32.68
CA ALA A 221 7.26 11.81 33.23
C ALA A 221 7.84 12.06 34.64
N ARG A 222 7.89 11.03 35.49
CA ARG A 222 8.53 11.14 36.82
C ARG A 222 10.03 11.38 36.74
N ARG A 223 10.74 10.72 35.81
CA ARG A 223 12.19 10.92 35.58
C ARG A 223 12.50 12.34 35.11
N THR A 224 11.74 12.85 34.16
CA THR A 224 11.93 14.21 33.61
C THR A 224 11.46 15.32 34.55
N GLY A 225 10.38 15.11 35.30
CA GLY A 225 9.90 16.04 36.32
C GLY A 225 10.90 16.28 37.45
N ARG A 226 11.60 15.22 37.90
CA ARG A 226 12.72 15.33 38.86
C ARG A 226 13.92 16.10 38.29
N ALA A 227 14.21 15.95 36.99
CA ALA A 227 15.31 16.67 36.34
C ALA A 227 15.02 18.18 36.18
N ARG A 228 13.76 18.58 35.92
CA ARG A 228 13.37 19.99 35.78
C ARG A 228 13.43 20.80 37.07
N LEU A 229 13.26 20.16 38.24
CA LEU A 229 13.40 20.82 39.55
C LEU A 229 14.84 21.29 39.85
N PHE A 230 15.86 20.77 39.15
CA PHE A 230 17.25 21.16 39.34
C PHE A 230 17.73 22.30 38.41
N TRP A 231 16.97 22.66 37.37
CA TRP A 231 17.40 23.62 36.32
C TRP A 231 16.33 24.68 36.01
N GLY A 232 15.58 25.12 37.02
CA GLY A 232 14.56 26.15 36.86
C GLY A 232 15.14 27.57 36.84
N ALA A 233 14.92 28.29 35.72
CA ALA A 233 14.52 29.71 35.67
C ALA A 233 15.41 30.78 34.97
N ALA A 234 16.47 30.49 34.21
CA ALA A 234 17.24 31.57 33.56
C ALA A 234 17.43 31.53 32.03
N ALA A 235 17.28 30.39 31.36
CA ALA A 235 17.76 30.25 29.98
C ALA A 235 16.85 30.73 28.80
N PRO A 236 15.50 30.71 28.83
CA PRO A 236 14.75 30.83 27.58
C PRO A 236 14.58 32.26 27.04
N MET A 237 14.74 33.28 27.89
CA MET A 237 14.39 34.67 27.52
C MET A 237 15.53 35.42 26.80
N VAL A 238 16.77 34.97 26.96
CA VAL A 238 17.97 35.59 26.34
C VAL A 238 18.22 35.08 24.91
N LEU A 239 17.73 33.88 24.57
CA LEU A 239 17.95 33.24 23.26
C LEU A 239 17.02 33.74 22.14
N LEU A 240 15.85 34.28 22.49
CA LEU A 240 14.84 34.70 21.50
C LEU A 240 15.21 36.00 20.77
N SER A 241 15.91 36.91 21.45
CA SER A 241 16.37 38.19 20.87
C SER A 241 17.57 38.01 19.92
N SER A 242 18.38 36.97 20.12
CA SER A 242 19.54 36.67 19.26
C SER A 242 19.14 36.09 17.89
N LEU A 243 18.00 35.40 17.80
CA LEU A 243 17.51 34.72 16.58
C LEU A 243 17.05 35.68 15.47
N LEU A 244 16.60 36.89 15.84
CA LEU A 244 16.11 37.89 14.87
C LEU A 244 17.25 38.60 14.12
N ALA A 245 18.48 38.56 14.64
CA ALA A 245 19.67 39.19 14.05
C ALA A 245 20.41 38.34 13.00
N LEU A 246 20.01 37.07 12.82
CA LEU A 246 20.64 36.14 11.87
C LEU A 246 20.14 36.31 10.43
N SER A 247 20.97 35.93 9.46
CA SER A 247 20.58 35.86 8.03
C SER A 247 19.44 34.84 7.82
N ALA A 248 18.71 34.94 6.70
CA ALA A 248 17.59 34.04 6.42
C ALA A 248 17.99 32.54 6.46
N ASP A 249 19.17 32.19 5.96
CA ASP A 249 19.70 30.83 6.01
C ASP A 249 20.12 30.40 7.42
N ALA A 250 20.76 31.28 8.18
CA ALA A 250 21.16 30.95 9.55
C ALA A 250 19.94 30.82 10.50
N ARG A 251 18.86 31.58 10.25
CA ARG A 251 17.56 31.38 10.91
C ARG A 251 16.93 30.04 10.56
N ARG A 252 16.98 29.60 9.30
CA ARG A 252 16.51 28.27 8.87
C ARG A 252 17.26 27.15 9.58
N THR A 253 18.58 27.22 9.64
CA THR A 253 19.41 26.20 10.30
C THR A 253 19.17 26.17 11.82
N ALA A 254 19.11 27.33 12.47
CA ALA A 254 18.85 27.40 13.91
C ALA A 254 17.44 26.91 14.28
N CYS A 255 16.42 27.22 13.47
CA CYS A 255 15.05 26.77 13.69
C CYS A 255 14.81 25.28 13.39
N ARG A 256 15.74 24.60 12.71
CA ARG A 256 15.72 23.14 12.54
C ARG A 256 16.30 22.39 13.74
N ALA A 257 17.01 23.07 14.64
CA ALA A 257 17.54 22.43 15.85
C ALA A 257 16.40 22.03 16.81
N PRO A 258 16.49 20.86 17.47
CA PRO A 258 15.39 20.29 18.28
C PRO A 258 14.84 21.23 19.36
N GLY A 259 15.69 22.08 19.94
CA GLY A 259 15.30 23.03 20.98
C GLY A 259 14.50 24.25 20.49
N PHE A 260 14.56 24.58 19.20
CA PHE A 260 13.95 25.80 18.64
C PHE A 260 12.83 25.54 17.65
N ARG A 261 12.72 24.31 17.13
CA ARG A 261 11.73 23.92 16.09
C ARG A 261 10.28 24.24 16.48
N ALA A 262 9.87 23.87 17.69
CA ALA A 262 8.51 24.12 18.16
C ALA A 262 8.19 25.62 18.29
N LEU A 263 9.16 26.42 18.75
CA LEU A 263 9.01 27.86 18.92
C LEU A 263 9.01 28.60 17.57
N CYS A 264 9.88 28.19 16.64
CA CYS A 264 9.93 28.75 15.30
C CYS A 264 8.68 28.41 14.48
N ALA A 265 8.14 27.18 14.60
CA ALA A 265 6.87 26.79 13.97
C ALA A 265 5.69 27.61 14.50
N ALA A 266 5.63 27.85 15.83
CA ALA A 266 4.56 28.63 16.44
C ALA A 266 4.60 30.13 16.08
N THR A 267 5.78 30.65 15.74
CA THR A 267 6.00 32.08 15.45
C THR A 267 6.17 32.39 13.96
N GLY A 268 6.17 31.37 13.09
CA GLY A 268 6.36 31.52 11.64
C GLY A 268 7.78 31.95 11.25
N ILE A 269 8.77 31.76 12.13
CA ILE A 269 10.16 32.17 11.89
C ILE A 269 10.92 31.02 11.21
N GLY A 270 11.69 31.33 10.17
CA GLY A 270 12.62 30.37 9.55
C GLY A 270 11.97 29.33 8.63
N GLN A 271 10.77 29.58 8.09
CA GLN A 271 10.10 28.69 7.12
C GLN A 271 9.97 27.24 7.65
N VAL A 272 9.67 27.10 8.94
CA VAL A 272 9.36 25.80 9.54
C VAL A 272 7.85 25.57 9.42
N PRO A 273 7.41 24.51 8.73
CA PRO A 273 5.99 24.24 8.54
C PRO A 273 5.33 23.84 9.86
N THR A 274 4.06 24.21 10.02
CA THR A 274 3.23 23.69 11.11
C THR A 274 2.84 22.23 10.85
N ALA A 275 2.36 21.52 11.86
CA ALA A 275 1.89 20.13 11.69
C ALA A 275 0.77 20.02 10.64
N ASP A 276 -0.15 20.99 10.60
CA ASP A 276 -1.24 21.03 9.62
C ASP A 276 -0.73 21.31 8.20
N GLU A 277 0.25 22.21 8.06
CA GLU A 277 0.90 22.50 6.79
C GLU A 277 1.65 21.27 6.27
N GLN A 278 2.41 20.61 7.14
CA GLN A 278 3.12 19.38 6.81
C GLN A 278 2.17 18.25 6.41
N ALA A 279 1.08 18.04 7.15
CA ALA A 279 0.07 17.04 6.79
C ALA A 279 -0.65 17.38 5.48
N MET A 280 -0.84 18.66 5.15
CA MET A 280 -1.41 19.06 3.85
C MET A 280 -0.41 18.88 2.71
N TRP A 281 0.86 19.19 2.95
CA TRP A 281 1.95 18.93 2.01
C TRP A 281 2.11 17.44 1.69
N GLU A 282 2.11 16.58 2.70
CA GLU A 282 2.16 15.12 2.53
C GLU A 282 0.96 14.59 1.73
N ARG A 283 -0.25 15.10 2.02
CA ARG A 283 -1.46 14.80 1.21
C ARG A 283 -1.35 15.31 -0.23
N ALA A 284 -0.68 16.43 -0.44
CA ALA A 284 -0.44 16.98 -1.77
C ALA A 284 0.52 16.09 -2.57
N LEU A 285 1.58 15.58 -1.93
CA LEU A 285 2.56 14.67 -2.55
C LEU A 285 2.02 13.25 -2.80
N ALA A 286 1.01 12.80 -2.04
CA ALA A 286 0.38 11.50 -2.26
C ALA A 286 -0.48 11.44 -3.54
N GLN A 287 -0.80 12.59 -4.13
CA GLN A 287 -1.57 12.66 -5.36
C GLN A 287 -0.67 12.56 -6.58
N ARG A 288 -1.09 11.77 -7.58
CA ARG A 288 -0.40 11.67 -8.87
C ARG A 288 -0.64 12.90 -9.75
N SER A 289 -1.72 13.63 -9.55
CA SER A 289 -2.05 14.88 -10.25
C SER A 289 -1.55 16.11 -9.49
N GLY A 290 -1.52 17.26 -10.15
CA GLY A 290 -1.12 18.53 -9.56
C GLY A 290 -2.18 19.14 -8.65
N ASP A 291 -3.35 18.51 -8.52
CA ASP A 291 -4.49 19.04 -7.76
C ASP A 291 -4.14 19.26 -6.29
N GLY A 292 -3.44 18.30 -5.68
CA GLY A 292 -2.96 18.40 -4.30
C GLY A 292 -2.01 19.58 -4.10
N LEU A 293 -1.07 19.79 -5.04
CA LEU A 293 -0.11 20.89 -4.99
C LEU A 293 -0.79 22.25 -5.17
N ARG A 294 -1.79 22.35 -6.07
CA ARG A 294 -2.60 23.56 -6.24
C ARG A 294 -3.43 23.87 -4.99
N ALA A 295 -4.04 22.86 -4.37
CA ALA A 295 -4.76 23.02 -3.11
C ALA A 295 -3.83 23.46 -1.96
N TYR A 296 -2.62 22.91 -1.89
CA TYR A 296 -1.60 23.34 -0.92
C TYR A 296 -1.24 24.81 -1.12
N LEU A 297 -0.94 25.25 -2.35
CA LEU A 297 -0.62 26.65 -2.65
C LEU A 297 -1.75 27.63 -2.34
N GLN A 298 -3.00 27.17 -2.41
CA GLN A 298 -4.16 27.96 -2.02
C GLN A 298 -4.24 28.16 -0.49
N ALA A 299 -3.97 27.12 0.29
CA ALA A 299 -3.99 27.17 1.75
C ALA A 299 -2.74 27.84 2.34
N TYR A 300 -1.57 27.65 1.71
CA TYR A 300 -0.27 28.11 2.17
C TYR A 300 0.51 28.83 1.06
N PRO A 301 0.02 29.99 0.57
CA PRO A 301 0.63 30.70 -0.59
C PRO A 301 2.05 31.20 -0.34
N ARG A 302 2.44 31.36 0.93
CA ARG A 302 3.81 31.70 1.38
C ARG A 302 4.35 30.66 2.38
N GLY A 303 3.81 29.44 2.35
CA GLY A 303 4.22 28.34 3.22
C GLY A 303 5.65 27.86 2.94
N ALA A 304 6.15 27.02 3.85
CA ALA A 304 7.49 26.45 3.81
C ALA A 304 7.78 25.68 2.51
N TYR A 305 6.75 25.06 1.90
CA TYR A 305 6.86 24.28 0.67
C TYR A 305 6.32 25.01 -0.57
N ALA A 306 5.98 26.30 -0.47
CA ALA A 306 5.33 27.03 -1.57
C ALA A 306 6.19 27.08 -2.84
N ASP A 307 7.50 27.28 -2.71
CA ASP A 307 8.40 27.31 -3.87
C ASP A 307 8.59 25.92 -4.49
N GLU A 308 8.64 24.89 -3.65
CA GLU A 308 8.72 23.49 -4.10
C GLU A 308 7.43 23.06 -4.82
N ALA A 309 6.27 23.45 -4.29
CA ALA A 309 4.97 23.15 -4.89
C ALA A 309 4.85 23.72 -6.31
N ARG A 310 5.30 24.96 -6.52
CA ARG A 310 5.33 25.61 -7.84
C ARG A 310 6.27 24.88 -8.80
N ALA A 311 7.48 24.57 -8.36
CA ALA A 311 8.46 23.85 -9.18
C ALA A 311 7.96 22.46 -9.60
N ARG A 312 7.24 21.76 -8.73
CA ARG A 312 6.63 20.46 -9.05
C ARG A 312 5.47 20.60 -10.04
N LEU A 313 4.66 21.66 -9.92
CA LEU A 313 3.58 21.96 -10.87
C LEU A 313 4.11 22.28 -12.27
N ASP A 314 5.21 23.05 -12.36
CA ASP A 314 5.87 23.35 -13.63
C ASP A 314 6.43 22.10 -14.33
N GLY A 315 6.71 21.04 -13.55
CA GLY A 315 7.19 19.75 -14.02
C GLY A 315 6.10 18.74 -14.40
N CYS A 316 4.81 19.09 -14.24
CA CYS A 316 3.72 18.18 -14.58
C CYS A 316 3.60 17.96 -16.10
N SER A 317 3.29 16.72 -16.48
CA SER A 317 3.00 16.34 -17.87
C SER A 317 1.57 15.85 -18.00
N HIS A 318 0.94 16.17 -19.13
CA HIS A 318 -0.34 15.57 -19.50
C HIS A 318 -0.09 14.39 -20.42
N GLU A 319 -0.46 13.19 -19.98
CA GLU A 319 -0.43 11.98 -20.80
C GLU A 319 -1.86 11.64 -21.24
N ARG A 320 -2.00 11.21 -22.50
CA ARG A 320 -3.26 10.61 -22.97
C ARG A 320 -3.31 9.18 -22.44
N ALA A 321 -4.18 8.93 -21.48
CA ALA A 321 -4.48 7.59 -20.99
C ALA A 321 -5.66 7.03 -21.79
N GLU A 322 -5.50 5.80 -22.28
CA GLU A 322 -6.60 5.02 -22.84
C GLU A 322 -7.13 4.09 -21.76
N ASN A 323 -8.29 4.42 -21.22
CA ASN A 323 -9.01 3.62 -20.24
C ASN A 323 -10.10 2.81 -20.93
N LEU A 324 -10.46 1.67 -20.35
CA LEU A 324 -11.54 0.82 -20.86
C LEU A 324 -12.83 1.08 -20.07
N GLY A 325 -13.93 1.35 -20.78
CA GLY A 325 -15.26 1.62 -20.23
C GLY A 325 -16.01 0.35 -19.79
N LEU A 326 -17.33 0.46 -19.63
CA LEU A 326 -18.19 -0.67 -19.33
C LEU A 326 -18.30 -1.62 -20.52
N GLU A 327 -18.43 -2.92 -20.24
CA GLU A 327 -18.75 -3.93 -21.25
C GLU A 327 -20.19 -3.78 -21.70
N LYS A 328 -20.43 -3.89 -23.01
CA LYS A 328 -21.77 -3.85 -23.61
C LYS A 328 -21.86 -4.81 -24.79
N ASP A 329 -23.05 -5.33 -25.02
CA ASP A 329 -23.36 -6.15 -26.19
C ASP A 329 -24.00 -5.27 -27.28
N VAL A 330 -23.40 -5.27 -28.47
CA VAL A 330 -23.92 -4.60 -29.67
C VAL A 330 -24.44 -5.69 -30.62
N ARG A 331 -25.70 -5.54 -31.05
CA ARG A 331 -26.40 -6.54 -31.86
C ARG A 331 -26.65 -6.05 -33.28
N TYR A 332 -26.42 -6.91 -34.27
CA TYR A 332 -26.72 -6.64 -35.68
C TYR A 332 -27.51 -7.81 -36.29
N PRO A 333 -28.46 -7.56 -37.19
CA PRO A 333 -29.15 -8.64 -37.89
C PRO A 333 -28.17 -9.42 -38.79
N LEU A 334 -28.34 -10.74 -38.84
CA LEU A 334 -27.52 -11.66 -39.63
C LEU A 334 -28.42 -12.66 -40.37
N THR A 335 -28.12 -12.91 -41.65
CA THR A 335 -28.76 -13.98 -42.41
C THR A 335 -27.71 -14.88 -43.04
N ILE A 336 -27.73 -16.16 -42.67
CA ILE A 336 -26.93 -17.20 -43.28
C ILE A 336 -27.78 -17.97 -44.27
N ASN A 337 -27.42 -17.90 -45.55
CA ASN A 337 -28.19 -18.52 -46.62
C ASN A 337 -27.84 -20.00 -46.78
N ALA A 338 -28.84 -20.87 -46.66
CA ALA A 338 -28.70 -22.32 -46.89
C ALA A 338 -28.29 -22.65 -48.34
N ASN A 339 -28.81 -21.88 -49.32
CA ASN A 339 -28.62 -22.15 -50.75
C ASN A 339 -27.19 -21.93 -51.26
N ARG A 340 -26.30 -21.37 -50.43
CA ARG A 340 -24.88 -21.14 -50.74
C ARG A 340 -23.95 -22.07 -49.95
N ALA A 341 -24.50 -23.04 -49.23
CA ALA A 341 -23.76 -23.93 -48.34
C ALA A 341 -23.49 -25.29 -48.99
N ASP A 342 -22.36 -25.89 -48.62
CA ASP A 342 -22.06 -27.27 -48.98
C ASP A 342 -23.01 -28.24 -48.25
N LEU A 343 -23.47 -29.26 -48.98
CA LEU A 343 -24.35 -30.29 -48.44
C LEU A 343 -23.61 -31.19 -47.42
N ARG A 344 -24.19 -31.41 -46.23
CA ARG A 344 -23.67 -32.26 -45.15
C ARG A 344 -24.42 -33.58 -45.03
N SER A 345 -23.86 -34.54 -44.29
CA SER A 345 -24.42 -35.90 -44.18
C SER A 345 -25.60 -36.01 -43.23
N SER A 346 -25.79 -35.01 -42.35
CA SER A 346 -26.94 -34.88 -41.47
C SER A 346 -27.35 -33.43 -41.28
N GLU A 347 -28.60 -33.21 -40.88
CA GLU A 347 -29.11 -31.88 -40.56
C GLU A 347 -28.33 -31.22 -39.41
N VAL A 348 -27.92 -32.00 -38.40
CA VAL A 348 -27.13 -31.51 -37.26
C VAL A 348 -25.78 -30.97 -37.72
N GLU A 349 -25.08 -31.70 -38.60
CA GLU A 349 -23.83 -31.21 -39.21
C GLU A 349 -24.05 -29.94 -40.04
N ALA A 350 -25.14 -29.89 -40.81
CA ALA A 350 -25.48 -28.73 -41.63
C ALA A 350 -25.77 -27.48 -40.77
N ARG A 351 -26.45 -27.65 -39.63
CA ARG A 351 -26.70 -26.56 -38.67
C ARG A 351 -25.41 -26.09 -38.00
N ASN A 352 -24.56 -26.99 -37.55
CA ASN A 352 -23.26 -26.64 -36.96
C ASN A 352 -22.37 -25.87 -37.95
N ASP A 353 -22.33 -26.32 -39.20
CA ASP A 353 -21.61 -25.65 -40.29
C ASP A 353 -22.19 -24.25 -40.59
N ALA A 354 -23.52 -24.09 -40.51
CA ALA A 354 -24.16 -22.78 -40.60
C ALA A 354 -23.77 -21.84 -39.45
N VAL A 355 -23.72 -22.31 -38.20
CA VAL A 355 -23.22 -21.53 -37.06
C VAL A 355 -21.77 -21.12 -37.28
N MET A 356 -20.92 -22.01 -37.80
CA MET A 356 -19.53 -21.69 -38.11
C MET A 356 -19.37 -20.64 -39.21
N ARG A 357 -20.26 -20.61 -40.21
CA ARG A 357 -20.37 -19.49 -41.16
C ARG A 357 -20.81 -18.22 -40.46
N GLY A 358 -21.87 -18.29 -39.64
CA GLY A 358 -22.37 -17.17 -38.85
C GLY A 358 -21.29 -16.54 -37.97
N ASN A 359 -20.48 -17.34 -37.27
CA ASN A 359 -19.40 -16.83 -36.43
C ASN A 359 -18.29 -16.14 -37.24
N ARG A 360 -18.03 -16.55 -38.49
CA ARG A 360 -17.08 -15.85 -39.38
C ARG A 360 -17.63 -14.50 -39.84
N ASP A 361 -18.91 -14.44 -40.17
CA ASP A 361 -19.58 -13.19 -40.56
C ASP A 361 -19.70 -12.24 -39.35
N ALA A 362 -19.96 -12.79 -38.16
CA ALA A 362 -19.94 -12.09 -36.88
C ALA A 362 -18.55 -11.49 -36.59
N ALA A 363 -17.48 -12.25 -36.75
CA ALA A 363 -16.11 -11.75 -36.55
C ALA A 363 -15.80 -10.58 -37.48
N THR A 364 -16.21 -10.67 -38.75
CA THR A 364 -16.04 -9.59 -39.73
C THR A 364 -16.85 -8.35 -39.36
N SER A 365 -18.10 -8.53 -38.93
CA SER A 365 -19.01 -7.45 -38.56
C SER A 365 -18.54 -6.73 -37.29
N CYS A 366 -18.17 -7.49 -36.26
CA CYS A 366 -17.68 -6.93 -35.00
C CYS A 366 -16.33 -6.22 -35.14
N ALA A 367 -15.47 -6.63 -36.08
CA ALA A 367 -14.18 -5.99 -36.31
C ALA A 367 -14.29 -4.50 -36.67
N LEU A 368 -15.41 -4.07 -37.27
CA LEU A 368 -15.68 -2.66 -37.59
C LEU A 368 -15.77 -1.77 -36.34
N LEU A 369 -16.09 -2.35 -35.18
CA LEU A 369 -16.13 -1.64 -33.90
C LEU A 369 -14.74 -1.40 -33.30
N GLY A 370 -13.70 -2.07 -33.80
CA GLY A 370 -12.35 -2.10 -33.22
C GLY A 370 -11.64 -0.74 -33.07
N ALA A 371 -12.09 0.27 -33.83
CA ALA A 371 -11.55 1.63 -33.78
C ALA A 371 -12.05 2.43 -32.57
N ALA A 372 -13.31 2.22 -32.16
CA ALA A 372 -13.94 2.95 -31.05
C ALA A 372 -13.96 2.12 -29.75
N SER A 373 -14.00 0.80 -29.88
CA SER A 373 -14.16 -0.12 -28.76
C SER A 373 -13.22 -1.33 -28.93
N LYS A 374 -12.79 -1.90 -27.81
CA LYS A 374 -12.12 -3.21 -27.81
C LYS A 374 -13.18 -4.30 -27.96
N VAL A 375 -13.04 -5.16 -28.96
CA VAL A 375 -13.92 -6.32 -29.15
C VAL A 375 -13.46 -7.45 -28.22
N LEU A 376 -14.36 -7.95 -27.38
CA LEU A 376 -14.12 -9.04 -26.42
C LEU A 376 -14.58 -10.38 -26.98
N SER A 377 -15.74 -10.41 -27.64
CA SER A 377 -16.24 -11.61 -28.34
C SER A 377 -17.14 -11.25 -29.53
N SER A 378 -17.20 -12.16 -30.49
CA SER A 378 -18.06 -12.06 -31.68
C SER A 378 -18.71 -13.41 -31.93
N VAL A 379 -20.03 -13.50 -31.73
CA VAL A 379 -20.78 -14.76 -31.85
C VAL A 379 -22.04 -14.50 -32.66
N ALA A 380 -22.43 -15.46 -33.50
CA ALA A 380 -23.74 -15.49 -34.12
C ALA A 380 -24.72 -16.25 -33.23
N GLU A 381 -25.87 -15.64 -32.94
CA GLU A 381 -27.02 -16.25 -32.27
C GLU A 381 -28.06 -16.61 -33.34
N PRO A 382 -28.23 -17.91 -33.68
CA PRO A 382 -29.18 -18.34 -34.69
C PRO A 382 -30.62 -18.27 -34.19
N HIS A 383 -31.51 -17.70 -35.01
CA HIS A 383 -32.96 -17.79 -34.89
C HIS A 383 -33.52 -18.48 -36.16
N ASP A 384 -34.82 -18.75 -36.24
CA ASP A 384 -35.53 -19.11 -37.48
C ASP A 384 -34.72 -19.91 -38.54
N TRP A 385 -34.47 -21.19 -38.23
CA TRP A 385 -33.70 -22.10 -39.07
C TRP A 385 -34.37 -22.41 -40.40
N LYS A 386 -33.58 -22.43 -41.47
CA LYS A 386 -34.00 -22.79 -42.83
C LYS A 386 -33.06 -23.86 -43.38
N CYS A 387 -33.54 -25.09 -43.47
CA CYS A 387 -32.77 -26.22 -43.99
C CYS A 387 -33.42 -26.72 -45.29
N VAL A 388 -32.58 -27.06 -46.26
CA VAL A 388 -32.94 -27.68 -47.53
C VAL A 388 -32.34 -29.08 -47.55
N GLU A 389 -33.15 -30.05 -47.93
CA GLU A 389 -32.76 -31.44 -48.11
C GLU A 389 -32.68 -31.76 -49.61
N ASP A 390 -31.60 -32.42 -50.02
CA ASP A 390 -31.42 -32.96 -51.36
C ASP A 390 -30.89 -34.41 -51.25
N GLY A 391 -31.76 -35.38 -51.49
CA GLY A 391 -31.49 -36.79 -51.19
C GLY A 391 -31.32 -37.02 -49.69
N HIS A 392 -30.21 -37.65 -49.26
CA HIS A 392 -29.85 -37.84 -47.84
C HIS A 392 -28.85 -36.79 -47.33
N ARG A 393 -28.80 -35.61 -47.96
CA ARG A 393 -27.86 -34.54 -47.60
C ARG A 393 -28.60 -33.24 -47.28
N PHE A 394 -28.01 -32.45 -46.40
CA PHE A 394 -28.66 -31.27 -45.82
C PHE A 394 -27.80 -30.02 -45.99
N ALA A 395 -28.40 -28.89 -46.32
CA ALA A 395 -27.80 -27.57 -46.22
C ALA A 395 -28.69 -26.68 -45.36
N CYS A 396 -28.11 -26.05 -44.34
CA CYS A 396 -28.85 -25.20 -43.41
C CYS A 396 -28.34 -23.76 -43.42
N GLY A 397 -29.27 -22.86 -43.13
CA GLY A 397 -29.08 -21.45 -42.92
C GLY A 397 -30.04 -20.97 -41.82
N PHE A 398 -29.93 -19.72 -41.44
CA PHE A 398 -30.74 -19.14 -40.38
C PHE A 398 -30.79 -17.62 -40.50
N ASP A 399 -31.86 -17.02 -40.01
CA ASP A 399 -31.89 -15.60 -39.68
C ASP A 399 -31.55 -15.45 -38.20
N GLY A 400 -30.83 -14.42 -37.79
CA GLY A 400 -30.35 -14.32 -36.42
C GLY A 400 -29.68 -12.99 -36.14
N GLU A 401 -28.84 -12.98 -35.11
CA GLU A 401 -28.10 -11.79 -34.74
C GLU A 401 -26.61 -12.08 -34.60
N VAL A 402 -25.79 -11.12 -34.97
CA VAL A 402 -24.41 -11.01 -34.48
C VAL A 402 -24.46 -10.33 -33.12
N VAL A 403 -23.83 -10.94 -32.11
CA VAL A 403 -23.59 -10.33 -30.80
C VAL A 403 -22.12 -10.01 -30.65
N CYS A 404 -21.80 -8.72 -30.69
CA CYS A 404 -20.48 -8.18 -30.43
C CYS A 404 -20.41 -7.73 -28.98
N ARG A 405 -19.66 -8.47 -28.13
CA ARG A 405 -19.33 -7.95 -26.80
C ARG A 405 -18.15 -7.02 -26.93
N VAL A 406 -18.32 -5.76 -26.55
CA VAL A 406 -17.31 -4.73 -26.71
C VAL A 406 -17.13 -3.93 -25.43
N GLN A 407 -15.98 -3.27 -25.32
CA GLN A 407 -15.64 -2.37 -24.24
C GLN A 407 -15.13 -1.05 -24.82
N ASP A 408 -15.80 0.06 -24.52
CA ASP A 408 -15.47 1.35 -25.14
C ASP A 408 -14.09 1.86 -24.71
N ARG A 409 -13.34 2.47 -25.64
CA ARG A 409 -12.08 3.14 -25.33
C ARG A 409 -12.36 4.57 -24.88
N ILE A 410 -12.08 4.86 -23.62
CA ILE A 410 -12.23 6.19 -23.03
C ILE A 410 -10.86 6.86 -23.04
N LEU A 411 -10.72 7.91 -23.83
CA LEU A 411 -9.53 8.76 -23.82
C LEU A 411 -9.67 9.79 -22.69
N SER A 412 -8.86 9.67 -21.65
CA SER A 412 -8.72 10.70 -20.61
C SER A 412 -7.37 11.39 -20.73
N ASN A 413 -7.36 12.70 -20.50
CA ASN A 413 -6.12 13.45 -20.29
C ASN A 413 -5.81 13.39 -18.80
N GLU A 414 -4.85 12.56 -18.42
CA GLU A 414 -4.40 12.46 -17.04
C GLU A 414 -3.16 13.34 -16.85
N GLU A 415 -3.24 14.28 -15.92
CA GLU A 415 -2.08 15.04 -15.45
C GLU A 415 -1.28 14.17 -14.48
N ARG A 416 0.03 14.06 -14.74
CA ARG A 416 0.97 13.38 -13.85
C ARG A 416 2.05 14.33 -13.39
N CYS A 417 2.24 14.39 -12.08
CA CYS A 417 3.20 15.21 -11.37
C CYS A 417 4.00 14.29 -10.44
N GLY A 418 5.34 14.32 -10.51
CA GLY A 418 6.16 13.45 -9.65
C GLY A 418 7.56 13.10 -10.17
N GLY A 419 7.96 13.54 -11.36
CA GLY A 419 9.35 13.40 -11.82
C GLY A 419 10.26 14.43 -11.15
N THR A 420 11.46 14.00 -10.72
CA THR A 420 12.53 14.93 -10.36
C THR A 420 12.87 15.79 -11.59
N ALA A 421 13.19 17.07 -11.38
CA ALA A 421 13.48 18.05 -12.45
C ALA A 421 14.60 17.61 -13.42
N THR A 422 15.35 16.57 -13.09
CA THR A 422 16.37 15.92 -13.92
C THR A 422 15.79 15.07 -15.07
N ASP A 423 14.55 14.59 -14.99
CA ASP A 423 13.99 13.68 -16.01
C ASP A 423 13.27 14.43 -17.16
N SER A 424 12.75 15.63 -16.88
CA SER A 424 12.12 16.50 -17.88
C SER A 424 13.12 17.16 -18.83
N HIS A 425 14.38 17.31 -18.42
CA HIS A 425 15.46 17.84 -19.28
C HIS A 425 16.02 16.81 -20.28
N LYS A 426 15.95 15.50 -19.96
CA LYS A 426 16.32 14.43 -20.89
C LYS A 426 15.25 14.18 -21.95
N ARG A 427 13.96 14.26 -21.62
CA ARG A 427 12.88 14.01 -22.59
C ARG A 427 12.69 15.14 -23.61
N ARG A 428 12.92 16.41 -23.25
CA ARG A 428 12.80 17.53 -24.22
C ARG A 428 13.89 17.58 -25.29
N ARG A 429 15.02 16.87 -25.14
CA ARG A 429 16.10 16.85 -26.14
C ARG A 429 16.04 15.67 -27.12
N GLY A 430 15.06 14.77 -26.99
CA GLY A 430 14.96 13.55 -27.81
C GLY A 430 14.07 13.63 -29.06
N SER A 431 13.41 14.76 -29.33
CA SER A 431 12.46 14.89 -30.45
C SER A 431 12.71 16.14 -31.28
N SER A 432 13.87 16.19 -31.93
CA SER A 432 14.09 17.07 -33.08
C SER A 432 14.92 16.34 -34.12
N VAL A 433 14.28 15.43 -34.85
CA VAL A 433 14.77 15.01 -36.17
C VAL A 433 14.33 16.09 -37.16
N PRO A 434 15.24 16.82 -37.83
CA PRO A 434 14.85 17.80 -38.82
C PRO A 434 14.40 17.07 -40.10
N MET A 435 13.13 17.22 -40.43
CA MET A 435 12.54 16.79 -41.70
C MET A 435 13.14 17.68 -42.80
N THR A 436 14.17 17.17 -43.49
CA THR A 436 14.78 17.88 -44.62
C THR A 436 13.93 17.63 -45.87
N LEU A 437 13.22 18.65 -46.30
CA LEU A 437 12.66 18.77 -47.65
C LEU A 437 13.83 18.89 -48.64
N ALA A 438 13.89 17.98 -49.61
CA ALA A 438 14.66 18.17 -50.84
C ALA A 438 13.82 17.69 -52.03
N SER A 439 13.34 18.68 -52.80
CA SER A 439 12.83 18.50 -54.16
C SER A 439 13.99 18.56 -55.17
N ALA A 440 13.76 17.92 -56.31
CA ALA A 440 14.42 18.07 -57.62
C ALA A 440 15.79 17.39 -57.82
N LEU A 441 15.77 16.23 -58.51
CA LEU A 441 16.08 16.10 -59.94
C LEU A 441 15.59 14.74 -60.47
#